data_AF-A0A2N6C2Q4-F1
#
_entry.id   AF-A0A2N6C2Q4-F1
#
_cell.length_a   1.000
_cell.length_b   1.000
_cell.length_c   1.000
_cell.angle_alpha   90.00
_cell.angle_beta   90.00
_cell.angle_gamma   90.00
#
_symmetry.space_group_name_H-M   'P 1'
#
loop_
_entity.id
_entity.type
_entity.pdbx_description
1 polymer ?
#
loop_
_entity_poly.entity_id
_entity_poly.type
_entity_poly.pdbx_seq_one_letter_code
_entity_poly.pdbx_strand_id
1 'polypeptide(L)'
;MNMKDRLFKKTRLMFVSPWLLAAAIGLLSLIIVIFAANNIKRERGMLTEGLFRKGEAIIRFVEAGMRASMMPGMLGSIMGMNVPDADGLAHTQRLIEQASESPDIHYIAVIDVSGKVLVHSDPEKIDENIERDFNLLNSADANCTFHIVGAPESRSKVFEVLGPFKPFRARGGLRRWREQFRQQHSLKPGGLSQGDAPTDSLVLSTLGSDTHPQFILVGLDMTELENTVRRYRYQMIFMSLTLLLIGLGGWISLMAAQSYSISQEALNRVQAFTGLLISRLPVGIIATDQDGRIRTFNSTASAMTGREAESVRNGEPEAVLPSEIARFFALQDQSDEITDRDVVLKGADNMRYSLHLSSLPVYNQFSEFMGRVLLMYDLSELKRLEKEIQRHDRLVALGKMAAGVAHEVRNPLSSIKGFATLLGSKFKDGSQEHEAANLMVQEAERLNRSITELLNYARPTPLRKESVDLGEIIDQGLKLISSDAQVLGVKTSLDVEADLPAISVDKDKINQVLLNLYLNGLQAMEHSTSEKELKVSVHRDVQAGFLVIEVKDTGSGILPEDLDKVLDPYFTTKPDGTGLGLALAYKIIDEHKGSIRFSSSEGKGTTVSVFLPIL
;
A
#
# COMPACT_ATOMS: atom_id res chain seq x y z
N MET A 1 2.47 20.47 9.77
CA MET A 1 2.43 19.13 10.41
C MET A 1 1.07 18.51 10.07
N ASN A 2 1.06 17.57 9.12
CA ASN A 2 -0.06 17.36 8.21
C ASN A 2 -1.09 16.34 8.74
N MET A 3 -2.39 16.58 8.50
CA MET A 3 -3.51 15.74 8.97
C MET A 3 -3.45 14.28 8.46
N LYS A 4 -2.63 14.03 7.42
CA LYS A 4 -2.31 12.69 6.89
C LYS A 4 -1.52 11.80 7.87
N ASP A 5 -0.66 12.37 8.74
CA ASP A 5 0.13 11.58 9.68
C ASP A 5 -0.69 11.02 10.85
N ARG A 6 -1.82 11.67 11.20
CA ARG A 6 -2.73 11.19 12.24
C ARG A 6 -3.60 10.02 11.78
N LEU A 7 -3.90 9.93 10.48
CA LEU A 7 -4.67 8.82 9.91
C LEU A 7 -3.79 7.58 9.70
N PHE A 8 -2.54 7.74 9.27
CA PHE A 8 -1.59 6.62 9.12
C PHE A 8 -1.14 5.99 10.45
N LYS A 9 -1.18 6.73 11.56
CA LYS A 9 -0.90 6.17 12.90
C LYS A 9 -2.06 5.35 13.46
N LYS A 10 -3.29 5.55 12.99
CA LYS A 10 -4.49 4.88 13.53
C LYS A 10 -4.66 3.44 13.02
N THR A 11 -4.13 3.13 11.82
CA THR A 11 -4.21 1.78 11.23
C THR A 11 -3.14 0.81 11.70
N ARG A 12 -2.01 1.30 12.26
CA ARG A 12 -0.97 0.41 12.81
C ARG A 12 -1.32 -0.20 14.17
N LEU A 13 -2.31 0.35 14.90
CA LEU A 13 -2.70 -0.17 16.21
C LEU A 13 -3.54 -1.45 16.16
N MET A 14 -3.95 -1.92 14.97
CA MET A 14 -4.88 -3.05 14.82
C MET A 14 -4.30 -4.24 14.04
N PHE A 15 -3.00 -4.26 13.77
CA PHE A 15 -2.30 -5.44 13.24
C PHE A 15 -1.60 -6.17 14.38
N VAL A 16 -2.40 -6.78 15.27
CA VAL A 16 -1.84 -7.78 16.19
C VAL A 16 -1.46 -9.00 15.35
N SER A 17 -0.16 -9.32 15.33
CA SER A 17 0.36 -10.49 14.60
C SER A 17 -0.42 -11.75 14.98
N PRO A 18 -0.82 -12.61 14.01
CA PRO A 18 -1.47 -13.88 14.30
C PRO A 18 -0.72 -14.73 15.34
N TRP A 19 0.62 -14.62 15.34
CA TRP A 19 1.51 -15.28 16.30
C TRP A 19 1.41 -14.73 17.72
N LEU A 20 1.15 -13.42 17.89
CA LEU A 20 0.94 -12.83 19.22
C LEU A 20 -0.37 -13.30 19.84
N LEU A 21 -1.42 -13.44 19.03
CA LEU A 21 -2.70 -13.97 19.49
C LEU A 21 -2.62 -15.46 19.80
N ALA A 22 -1.95 -16.25 18.94
CA ALA A 22 -1.69 -17.66 19.23
C ALA A 22 -0.87 -17.83 20.53
N ALA A 23 0.14 -16.98 20.73
CA ALA A 23 0.90 -16.95 21.98
C ALA A 23 0.03 -16.56 23.19
N ALA A 24 -0.86 -15.58 23.04
CA ALA A 24 -1.77 -15.16 24.11
C ALA A 24 -2.76 -16.27 24.51
N ILE A 25 -3.31 -17.01 23.53
CA ILE A 25 -4.20 -18.16 23.77
C ILE A 25 -3.42 -19.31 24.42
N GLY A 26 -2.19 -19.56 23.96
CA GLY A 26 -1.29 -20.54 24.57
C GLY A 26 -0.98 -20.20 26.03
N LEU A 27 -0.67 -18.93 26.31
CA LEU A 27 -0.42 -18.43 27.66
C LEU A 27 -1.67 -18.53 28.54
N LEU A 28 -2.85 -18.13 28.03
CA LEU A 28 -4.12 -18.26 28.73
C LEU A 28 -4.41 -19.72 29.10
N SER A 29 -4.20 -20.64 28.15
CA SER A 29 -4.38 -22.08 28.36
C SER A 29 -3.44 -22.61 29.44
N LEU A 30 -2.17 -22.19 29.42
CA LEU A 30 -1.19 -22.54 30.45
C LEU A 30 -1.60 -22.02 31.84
N ILE A 31 -2.06 -20.77 31.93
CA ILE A 31 -2.54 -20.17 33.18
C ILE A 31 -3.75 -20.94 33.73
N ILE A 32 -4.71 -21.30 32.88
CA ILE A 32 -5.90 -22.06 33.26
C ILE A 32 -5.50 -23.44 33.82
N VAL A 33 -4.57 -24.15 33.18
CA VAL A 33 -4.09 -25.46 33.64
C VAL A 33 -3.39 -25.35 35.00
N ILE A 34 -2.49 -24.37 35.15
CA ILE A 34 -1.77 -24.14 36.42
C ILE A 34 -2.76 -23.78 37.53
N PHE A 35 -3.72 -22.89 37.25
CA PHE A 35 -4.74 -22.49 38.21
C PHE A 35 -5.61 -23.67 38.63
N ALA A 36 -6.06 -24.49 37.68
CA ALA A 36 -6.84 -25.70 37.97
C ALA A 36 -6.05 -26.67 38.85
N ALA A 37 -4.78 -26.93 38.54
CA ALA A 37 -3.93 -27.82 39.33
C ALA A 37 -3.72 -27.28 40.77
N ASN A 38 -3.44 -25.98 40.90
CA ASN A 38 -3.27 -25.34 42.21
C ASN A 38 -4.56 -25.33 43.03
N ASN A 39 -5.71 -25.08 42.38
CA ASN A 39 -6.99 -25.05 43.06
C ASN A 39 -7.37 -26.46 43.57
N ILE A 40 -7.20 -27.50 42.75
CA ILE A 40 -7.39 -28.90 43.17
C ILE A 40 -6.52 -29.24 44.37
N LYS A 41 -5.22 -28.87 44.33
CA LYS A 41 -4.29 -29.14 45.44
C LYS A 41 -4.72 -28.44 46.72
N ARG A 42 -5.10 -27.16 46.61
CA ARG A 42 -5.53 -26.33 47.73
C ARG A 42 -6.82 -26.87 48.37
N GLU A 43 -7.81 -27.18 47.55
CA GLU A 43 -9.12 -27.68 47.98
C GLU A 43 -9.00 -29.05 48.64
N ARG A 44 -8.21 -29.95 48.06
CA ARG A 44 -7.90 -31.26 48.68
C ARG A 44 -7.25 -31.09 50.05
N GLY A 45 -6.33 -30.14 50.20
CA GLY A 45 -5.68 -29.83 51.47
C GLY A 45 -6.66 -29.34 52.55
N MET A 46 -7.53 -28.37 52.21
CA MET A 46 -8.55 -27.86 53.14
C MET A 46 -9.51 -28.96 53.60
N LEU A 47 -9.93 -29.82 52.67
CA LEU A 47 -10.84 -30.92 52.97
C LEU A 47 -10.21 -31.99 53.87
N THR A 48 -8.93 -32.35 53.62
CA THR A 48 -8.20 -33.27 54.50
C THR A 48 -7.99 -32.70 55.90
N GLU A 49 -7.70 -31.39 56.00
CA GLU A 49 -7.57 -30.73 57.30
C GLU A 49 -8.92 -30.64 58.03
N GLY A 50 -10.01 -30.43 57.30
CA GLY A 50 -11.37 -30.44 57.84
C GLY A 50 -11.73 -31.79 58.47
N LEU A 51 -11.48 -32.90 57.76
CA LEU A 51 -11.69 -34.25 58.30
C LEU A 51 -10.77 -34.56 59.48
N PHE A 52 -9.52 -34.14 59.42
CA PHE A 52 -8.58 -34.30 60.53
C PHE A 52 -9.06 -33.59 61.80
N ARG A 53 -9.48 -32.31 61.69
CA ARG A 53 -10.05 -31.55 62.81
C ARG A 53 -11.35 -32.16 63.32
N LYS A 54 -12.18 -32.73 62.43
CA LYS A 54 -13.41 -33.43 62.80
C LYS A 54 -13.10 -34.70 63.61
N GLY A 55 -12.15 -35.51 63.16
CA GLY A 55 -11.69 -36.69 63.91
C GLY A 55 -11.08 -36.32 65.27
N GLU A 56 -10.26 -35.26 65.33
CA GLU A 56 -9.72 -34.74 66.60
C GLU A 56 -10.84 -34.26 67.55
N ALA A 57 -11.86 -33.60 67.03
CA ALA A 57 -13.01 -33.16 67.83
C ALA A 57 -13.80 -34.35 68.40
N ILE A 58 -13.99 -35.42 67.62
CA ILE A 58 -14.65 -36.66 68.07
C ILE A 58 -13.81 -37.33 69.17
N ILE A 59 -12.49 -37.44 68.99
CA ILE A 59 -11.58 -37.96 70.01
C ILE A 59 -11.73 -37.19 71.32
N ARG A 60 -11.67 -35.85 71.27
CA ARG A 60 -11.83 -34.98 72.45
C ARG A 60 -13.22 -35.10 73.09
N PHE A 61 -14.26 -35.31 72.28
CA PHE A 61 -15.63 -35.55 72.76
C PHE A 61 -15.73 -36.86 73.55
N VAL A 62 -15.18 -37.95 73.01
CA VAL A 62 -15.16 -39.26 73.69
C VAL A 62 -14.33 -39.19 74.98
N GLU A 63 -13.15 -38.56 74.96
CA GLU A 63 -12.35 -38.32 76.17
C GLU A 63 -13.11 -37.54 77.25
N ALA A 64 -13.85 -36.50 76.85
CA ALA A 64 -14.63 -35.68 77.78
C ALA A 64 -15.85 -36.44 78.33
N GLY A 65 -16.54 -37.23 77.50
CA GLY A 65 -17.65 -38.09 77.91
C GLY A 65 -17.22 -39.17 78.90
N MET A 66 -16.10 -39.86 78.62
CA MET A 66 -15.51 -40.84 79.53
C MET A 66 -15.08 -40.19 80.85
N ARG A 67 -14.44 -39.01 80.80
CA ARG A 67 -14.09 -38.25 82.00
C ARG A 67 -15.33 -37.94 82.85
N ALA A 68 -16.41 -37.45 82.24
CA ALA A 68 -17.63 -37.11 82.96
C ALA A 68 -18.29 -38.35 83.61
N SER A 69 -18.23 -39.50 82.95
CA SER A 69 -18.79 -40.77 83.43
C SER A 69 -17.98 -41.44 84.54
N MET A 70 -16.64 -41.41 84.43
CA MET A 70 -15.76 -42.00 85.44
C MET A 70 -15.66 -41.15 86.70
N MET A 71 -15.98 -39.84 86.62
CA MET A 71 -15.88 -38.92 87.76
C MET A 71 -16.75 -39.33 88.98
N PRO A 72 -18.05 -39.68 88.84
CA PRO A 72 -18.87 -40.16 89.97
C PRO A 72 -18.32 -41.42 90.64
N GLY A 73 -17.88 -42.44 89.88
CA GLY A 73 -17.29 -43.67 90.43
C GLY A 73 -15.92 -43.45 91.07
N MET A 74 -15.12 -42.55 90.49
CA MET A 74 -13.83 -42.11 91.05
C MET A 74 -14.02 -41.29 92.35
N LEU A 75 -14.97 -40.35 92.38
CA LEU A 75 -15.35 -39.61 93.59
C LEU A 75 -15.86 -40.57 94.68
N GLY A 76 -16.67 -41.55 94.28
CA GLY A 76 -17.18 -42.60 95.16
C GLY A 76 -16.06 -43.41 95.81
N SER A 77 -15.15 -43.97 95.01
CA SER A 77 -14.01 -44.75 95.50
C SER A 77 -13.06 -43.94 96.38
N ILE A 78 -12.80 -42.68 96.03
CA ILE A 78 -11.98 -41.76 96.84
C ILE A 78 -12.66 -41.41 98.17
N MET A 79 -14.00 -41.35 98.23
CA MET A 79 -14.77 -41.08 99.44
C MET A 79 -15.23 -42.34 100.18
N GLY A 80 -14.79 -43.54 99.76
CA GLY A 80 -15.22 -44.81 100.36
C GLY A 80 -16.72 -45.12 100.20
N MET A 81 -17.39 -44.46 99.26
CA MET A 81 -18.80 -44.70 98.91
C MET A 81 -18.89 -45.74 97.79
N ASN A 82 -19.73 -46.75 98.00
CA ASN A 82 -20.00 -47.76 96.98
C ASN A 82 -20.98 -47.19 95.96
N VAL A 83 -20.48 -46.81 94.79
CA VAL A 83 -21.29 -46.24 93.70
C VAL A 83 -21.69 -47.37 92.75
N PRO A 84 -22.99 -47.64 92.52
CA PRO A 84 -23.42 -48.55 91.47
C PRO A 84 -23.00 -48.01 90.11
N ASP A 85 -22.54 -48.85 89.19
CA ASP A 85 -22.06 -48.47 87.84
C ASP A 85 -20.68 -47.77 87.77
N ALA A 86 -19.71 -48.22 88.59
CA ALA A 86 -18.31 -47.74 88.51
C ALA A 86 -17.49 -48.32 87.33
N ASP A 87 -18.09 -49.13 86.47
CA ASP A 87 -17.39 -49.79 85.36
C ASP A 87 -17.27 -48.86 84.14
N GLY A 88 -16.25 -47.99 84.19
CA GLY A 88 -16.09 -46.92 83.21
C GLY A 88 -15.87 -47.41 81.77
N LEU A 89 -15.47 -48.67 81.56
CA LEU A 89 -15.38 -49.28 80.23
C LEU A 89 -16.77 -49.54 79.62
N ALA A 90 -17.72 -50.07 80.40
CA ALA A 90 -19.08 -50.34 79.94
C ALA A 90 -19.87 -49.07 79.57
N HIS A 91 -19.54 -47.94 80.21
CA HIS A 91 -20.10 -46.64 79.82
C HIS A 91 -19.40 -46.04 78.59
N THR A 92 -18.09 -46.25 78.46
CA THR A 92 -17.32 -45.82 77.27
C THR A 92 -17.82 -46.54 76.01
N GLN A 93 -18.15 -47.83 76.12
CA GLN A 93 -18.80 -48.60 75.05
C GLN A 93 -20.12 -47.96 74.60
N ARG A 94 -21.04 -47.63 75.53
CA ARG A 94 -22.31 -46.96 75.21
C ARG A 94 -22.14 -45.59 74.55
N LEU A 95 -21.14 -44.80 74.99
CA LEU A 95 -20.83 -43.50 74.39
C LEU A 95 -20.25 -43.64 72.97
N ILE A 96 -19.42 -44.66 72.74
CA ILE A 96 -18.84 -44.95 71.43
C ILE A 96 -19.92 -45.47 70.47
N GLU A 97 -20.80 -46.36 70.91
CA GLU A 97 -21.97 -46.84 70.16
C GLU A 97 -22.85 -45.66 69.72
N GLN A 98 -23.24 -44.80 70.67
CA GLN A 98 -24.07 -43.63 70.37
C GLN A 98 -23.36 -42.60 69.47
N ALA A 99 -22.05 -42.38 69.66
CA ALA A 99 -21.27 -41.50 68.80
C ALA A 99 -21.14 -42.06 67.38
N SER A 100 -21.09 -43.39 67.23
CA SER A 100 -21.00 -44.08 65.94
C SER A 100 -22.31 -44.13 65.14
N GLU A 101 -23.45 -43.73 65.72
CA GLU A 101 -24.72 -43.58 65.00
C GLU A 101 -24.70 -42.42 63.98
N SER A 102 -23.70 -41.53 64.05
CA SER A 102 -23.52 -40.46 63.06
C SER A 102 -23.15 -41.03 61.69
N PRO A 103 -23.80 -40.62 60.59
CA PRO A 103 -23.55 -41.17 59.25
C PRO A 103 -22.14 -40.90 58.72
N ASP A 104 -21.40 -39.97 59.33
CA ASP A 104 -20.06 -39.58 58.92
C ASP A 104 -18.95 -40.41 59.60
N ILE A 105 -19.31 -41.23 60.58
CA ILE A 105 -18.40 -42.04 61.39
C ILE A 105 -18.58 -43.49 60.99
N HIS A 106 -17.53 -44.09 60.43
CA HIS A 106 -17.52 -45.48 60.03
C HIS A 106 -17.29 -46.41 61.23
N TYR A 107 -16.38 -46.06 62.13
CA TYR A 107 -16.18 -46.74 63.40
C TYR A 107 -15.37 -45.89 64.39
N ILE A 108 -15.45 -46.21 65.68
CA ILE A 108 -14.57 -45.68 66.72
C ILE A 108 -14.05 -46.86 67.53
N ALA A 109 -12.73 -46.89 67.77
CA ALA A 109 -12.08 -47.94 68.52
C ALA A 109 -11.09 -47.37 69.55
N VAL A 110 -11.00 -47.96 70.73
CA VAL A 110 -9.93 -47.72 71.71
C VAL A 110 -9.06 -48.96 71.76
N ILE A 111 -7.76 -48.79 71.59
CA ILE A 111 -6.78 -49.87 71.52
C ILE A 111 -5.68 -49.69 72.55
N ASP A 112 -5.07 -50.80 72.95
CA ASP A 112 -3.87 -50.83 73.79
C ASP A 112 -2.58 -50.71 72.96
N VAL A 113 -1.42 -50.50 73.60
CA VAL A 113 -0.08 -50.44 72.96
C VAL A 113 0.28 -51.68 72.14
N SER A 114 -0.36 -52.81 72.45
CA SER A 114 -0.18 -54.09 71.74
C SER A 114 -1.01 -54.18 70.45
N GLY A 115 -1.90 -53.22 70.19
CA GLY A 115 -2.84 -53.23 69.06
C GLY A 115 -4.19 -53.91 69.37
N LYS A 116 -4.36 -54.43 70.59
CA LYS A 116 -5.59 -55.10 71.02
C LYS A 116 -6.73 -54.11 71.21
N VAL A 117 -7.89 -54.39 70.62
CA VAL A 117 -9.11 -53.57 70.73
C VAL A 117 -9.77 -53.77 72.09
N LEU A 118 -9.85 -52.70 72.86
CA LEU A 118 -10.46 -52.67 74.21
C LEU A 118 -11.93 -52.27 74.16
N VAL A 119 -12.28 -51.34 73.27
CA VAL A 119 -13.63 -50.80 73.10
C VAL A 119 -13.82 -50.52 71.61
N HIS A 120 -14.96 -50.90 71.03
CA HIS A 120 -15.24 -50.69 69.60
C HIS A 120 -16.72 -50.36 69.38
N SER A 121 -17.03 -49.54 68.39
CA SER A 121 -18.41 -49.26 67.96
C SER A 121 -19.17 -50.49 67.41
N ASP A 122 -18.47 -51.60 67.24
CA ASP A 122 -19.00 -52.89 66.77
C ASP A 122 -18.55 -53.93 67.81
N PRO A 123 -19.46 -54.44 68.66
CA PRO A 123 -19.12 -55.33 69.76
C PRO A 123 -18.42 -56.62 69.32
N GLU A 124 -18.61 -57.07 68.07
CA GLU A 124 -17.99 -58.29 67.53
C GLU A 124 -16.48 -58.16 67.31
N LYS A 125 -15.96 -56.92 67.27
CA LYS A 125 -14.53 -56.61 67.00
C LYS A 125 -13.72 -56.33 68.28
N ILE A 126 -14.36 -56.46 69.45
CA ILE A 126 -13.67 -56.35 70.74
C ILE A 126 -12.74 -57.56 70.91
N ASP A 127 -11.56 -57.35 71.48
CA ASP A 127 -10.47 -58.34 71.61
C ASP A 127 -9.73 -58.73 70.31
N GLU A 128 -10.12 -58.21 69.15
CA GLU A 128 -9.32 -58.34 67.92
C GLU A 128 -8.00 -57.57 68.02
N ASN A 129 -6.99 -57.99 67.26
CA ASN A 129 -5.70 -57.31 67.20
C ASN A 129 -5.53 -56.60 65.85
N ILE A 130 -5.33 -55.29 65.89
CA ILE A 130 -5.10 -54.48 64.69
C ILE A 130 -3.60 -54.51 64.38
N GLU A 131 -3.18 -55.23 63.34
CA GLU A 131 -1.78 -55.27 62.92
C GLU A 131 -1.33 -53.94 62.26
N ARG A 132 -0.80 -53.01 63.07
CA ARG A 132 -0.14 -51.78 62.58
C ARG A 132 1.06 -51.39 63.42
N ASP A 133 1.97 -50.63 62.82
CA ASP A 133 3.18 -50.14 63.49
C ASP A 133 2.87 -48.91 64.35
N PHE A 134 2.40 -49.14 65.58
CA PHE A 134 2.06 -48.09 66.54
C PHE A 134 3.28 -47.49 67.27
N ASN A 135 4.49 -47.96 66.94
CA ASN A 135 5.74 -47.54 67.60
C ASN A 135 6.07 -46.03 67.43
N LEU A 136 5.47 -45.36 66.44
CA LEU A 136 5.67 -43.93 66.18
C LEU A 136 4.95 -43.00 67.19
N LEU A 137 4.02 -43.53 68.00
CA LEU A 137 3.21 -42.74 68.96
C LEU A 137 3.66 -42.89 70.42
N ASN A 138 4.73 -43.64 70.68
CA ASN A 138 5.25 -43.93 72.02
C ASN A 138 5.92 -42.75 72.75
N SER A 139 5.81 -41.51 72.24
CA SER A 139 6.24 -40.33 72.98
C SER A 139 5.06 -39.74 73.77
N ALA A 140 5.30 -39.40 75.04
CA ALA A 140 4.28 -38.94 75.98
C ALA A 140 3.56 -37.64 75.57
N ASP A 141 3.95 -36.98 74.47
CA ASP A 141 3.36 -35.76 73.89
C ASP A 141 2.95 -35.91 72.41
N ALA A 142 2.69 -37.13 71.91
CA ALA A 142 2.34 -37.35 70.51
C ALA A 142 1.04 -36.61 70.10
N ASN A 143 1.10 -35.83 69.01
CA ASN A 143 -0.07 -35.23 68.37
C ASN A 143 -0.89 -36.30 67.61
N CYS A 144 -2.17 -36.00 67.34
CA CYS A 144 -2.99 -36.85 66.46
C CYS A 144 -2.34 -36.96 65.07
N THR A 145 -2.48 -38.13 64.46
CA THR A 145 -2.03 -38.43 63.09
C THR A 145 -3.21 -38.97 62.28
N PHE A 146 -3.11 -38.99 60.95
CA PHE A 146 -4.15 -39.56 60.12
C PHE A 146 -3.60 -40.48 59.04
N HIS A 147 -4.40 -41.48 58.68
CA HIS A 147 -4.12 -42.43 57.61
C HIS A 147 -5.37 -42.64 56.76
N ILE A 148 -5.19 -42.89 55.47
CA ILE A 148 -6.30 -43.25 54.57
C ILE A 148 -6.19 -44.74 54.30
N VAL A 149 -7.22 -45.48 54.67
CA VAL A 149 -7.23 -46.95 54.63
C VAL A 149 -8.36 -47.41 53.71
N GLY A 150 -8.14 -48.49 52.96
CA GLY A 150 -9.22 -49.13 52.20
C GLY A 150 -10.03 -50.03 53.12
N ALA A 151 -11.37 -49.89 53.14
CA ALA A 151 -12.20 -50.85 53.84
C ALA A 151 -12.15 -52.22 53.11
N PRO A 152 -11.88 -53.35 53.79
CA PRO A 152 -11.83 -54.66 53.13
C PRO A 152 -13.18 -55.09 52.54
N GLU A 153 -14.28 -54.65 53.14
CA GLU A 153 -15.66 -55.06 52.79
C GLU A 153 -16.41 -54.06 51.89
N SER A 154 -15.85 -52.86 51.68
CA SER A 154 -16.45 -51.81 50.85
C SER A 154 -15.39 -51.17 49.96
N ARG A 155 -15.75 -50.83 48.71
CA ARG A 155 -14.89 -50.02 47.82
C ARG A 155 -14.62 -48.60 48.35
N SER A 156 -15.19 -48.20 49.49
CA SER A 156 -14.96 -46.90 50.11
C SER A 156 -13.64 -46.84 50.88
N LYS A 157 -12.98 -45.69 50.80
CA LYS A 157 -11.82 -45.37 51.65
C LYS A 157 -12.33 -44.79 52.97
N VAL A 158 -11.61 -45.06 54.03
CA VAL A 158 -11.88 -44.53 55.36
C VAL A 158 -10.75 -43.59 55.75
N PHE A 159 -11.09 -42.39 56.22
CA PHE A 159 -10.13 -41.45 56.78
C PHE A 159 -10.02 -41.68 58.26
N GLU A 160 -8.89 -42.25 58.68
CA GLU A 160 -8.71 -42.73 60.03
C GLU A 160 -7.82 -41.75 60.80
N VAL A 161 -8.33 -41.24 61.91
CA VAL A 161 -7.59 -40.35 62.82
C VAL A 161 -7.19 -41.14 64.05
N LEU A 162 -5.88 -41.16 64.32
CA LEU A 162 -5.25 -41.87 65.41
C LEU A 162 -4.67 -40.86 66.40
N GLY A 163 -5.11 -40.92 67.65
CA GLY A 163 -4.64 -40.03 68.71
C GLY A 163 -4.36 -40.77 70.01
N PRO A 164 -3.53 -40.20 70.90
CA PRO A 164 -3.41 -40.73 72.26
C PRO A 164 -4.74 -40.55 72.99
N PHE A 165 -5.17 -41.58 73.72
CA PHE A 165 -6.38 -41.55 74.51
C PHE A 165 -6.05 -41.28 75.98
N LYS A 166 -6.28 -40.04 76.43
CA LYS A 166 -5.93 -39.59 77.79
C LYS A 166 -7.13 -38.91 78.44
N PRO A 167 -8.11 -39.68 78.96
CA PRO A 167 -9.29 -39.10 79.61
C PRO A 167 -8.92 -38.19 80.79
N PHE A 168 -7.79 -38.42 81.47
CA PHE A 168 -7.32 -37.57 82.57
C PHE A 168 -5.89 -37.04 82.33
N ARG A 169 -5.69 -35.72 82.38
CA ARG A 169 -4.36 -35.09 82.28
C ARG A 169 -3.69 -35.00 83.64
N ALA A 170 -2.50 -35.61 83.78
CA ALA A 170 -1.81 -35.91 85.03
C ALA A 170 -1.36 -34.73 85.94
N ARG A 171 -1.76 -33.47 85.74
CA ARG A 171 -1.32 -32.37 86.64
C ARG A 171 -2.25 -31.16 86.76
N GLY A 172 -2.92 -30.76 85.68
CA GLY A 172 -3.73 -29.52 85.68
C GLY A 172 -5.17 -29.69 86.20
N GLY A 173 -5.82 -30.80 85.86
CA GLY A 173 -7.21 -31.06 86.22
C GLY A 173 -7.40 -31.37 87.71
N LEU A 174 -6.45 -32.10 88.29
CA LEU A 174 -6.48 -32.56 89.68
C LEU A 174 -6.49 -31.40 90.69
N ARG A 175 -5.68 -30.36 90.40
CA ARG A 175 -5.58 -29.17 91.24
C ARG A 175 -6.85 -28.32 91.19
N ARG A 176 -7.41 -28.10 89.99
CA ARG A 176 -8.69 -27.39 89.82
C ARG A 176 -9.83 -28.15 90.51
N TRP A 177 -9.87 -29.47 90.35
CA TRP A 177 -10.85 -30.31 91.01
C TRP A 177 -10.74 -30.20 92.54
N ARG A 178 -9.54 -30.27 93.13
CA ARG A 178 -9.34 -30.06 94.57
C ARG A 178 -9.84 -28.69 95.06
N GLU A 179 -9.55 -27.64 94.30
CA GLU A 179 -9.98 -26.27 94.64
C GLU A 179 -11.52 -26.17 94.60
N GLN A 180 -12.16 -26.77 93.59
CA GLN A 180 -13.62 -26.78 93.42
C GLN A 180 -14.31 -27.65 94.49
N PHE A 181 -13.73 -28.80 94.80
CA PHE A 181 -14.20 -29.71 95.85
C PHE A 181 -14.17 -29.06 97.23
N ARG A 182 -13.07 -28.35 97.56
CA ARG A 182 -12.96 -27.57 98.80
C ARG A 182 -14.02 -26.47 98.90
N GLN A 183 -14.32 -25.79 97.79
CA GLN A 183 -15.38 -24.77 97.75
C GLN A 183 -16.76 -25.37 97.96
N GLN A 184 -17.07 -26.48 97.28
CA GLN A 184 -18.41 -27.10 97.31
C GLN A 184 -18.75 -27.69 98.70
N HIS A 185 -17.76 -28.17 99.45
CA HIS A 185 -17.94 -28.72 100.79
C HIS A 185 -17.63 -27.74 101.94
N SER A 186 -17.48 -26.44 101.67
CA SER A 186 -17.28 -25.39 102.70
C SER A 186 -16.14 -25.63 103.69
N LEU A 187 -15.04 -26.25 103.26
CA LEU A 187 -13.88 -26.56 104.12
C LEU A 187 -12.95 -25.34 104.22
N LYS A 188 -12.74 -24.81 105.43
CA LYS A 188 -11.85 -23.64 105.68
C LYS A 188 -10.38 -23.98 105.41
N PRO A 189 -9.57 -23.03 104.89
CA PRO A 189 -8.15 -23.25 104.67
C PRO A 189 -7.41 -23.24 106.02
N GLY A 190 -6.83 -24.38 106.41
CA GLY A 190 -5.87 -24.47 107.52
C GLY A 190 -6.24 -25.33 108.72
N GLY A 191 -7.35 -26.07 108.70
CA GLY A 191 -7.78 -26.92 109.82
C GLY A 191 -8.08 -28.36 109.43
N LEU A 192 -7.08 -29.11 108.96
CA LEU A 192 -7.15 -30.58 108.86
C LEU A 192 -5.77 -31.18 109.15
N SER A 193 -5.75 -32.23 109.98
CA SER A 193 -4.64 -33.18 110.10
C SER A 193 -4.42 -33.89 108.75
N GLN A 194 -3.21 -34.38 108.52
CA GLN A 194 -2.64 -34.83 107.24
C GLN A 194 -3.34 -36.06 106.57
N GLY A 195 -4.58 -36.40 106.95
CA GLY A 195 -5.28 -37.63 106.54
C GLY A 195 -6.60 -37.47 105.76
N ASP A 196 -7.28 -36.30 105.78
CA ASP A 196 -8.68 -36.22 105.30
C ASP A 196 -8.88 -35.56 103.93
N ALA A 197 -7.80 -35.19 103.24
CA ALA A 197 -7.87 -34.82 101.82
C ALA A 197 -7.18 -35.93 101.01
N PRO A 198 -7.81 -36.47 99.96
CA PRO A 198 -7.22 -37.56 99.20
C PRO A 198 -5.87 -37.12 98.60
N THR A 199 -4.81 -37.84 98.97
CA THR A 199 -3.43 -37.59 98.55
C THR A 199 -3.28 -37.75 97.05
N ASP A 200 -2.35 -37.04 96.42
CA ASP A 200 -2.10 -37.19 94.98
C ASP A 200 -1.86 -38.65 94.60
N SER A 201 -1.23 -39.43 95.49
CA SER A 201 -1.03 -40.86 95.30
C SER A 201 -2.32 -41.67 95.29
N LEU A 202 -3.27 -41.41 96.20
CA LEU A 202 -4.55 -42.12 96.25
C LEU A 202 -5.44 -41.78 95.05
N VAL A 203 -5.40 -40.51 94.61
CA VAL A 203 -6.13 -40.06 93.42
C VAL A 203 -5.46 -40.59 92.14
N LEU A 204 -4.13 -40.61 92.06
CA LEU A 204 -3.38 -41.20 90.93
C LEU A 204 -3.53 -42.74 90.86
N SER A 205 -3.66 -43.42 92.00
CA SER A 205 -3.90 -44.86 92.05
C SER A 205 -5.35 -45.21 91.69
N THR A 206 -6.34 -44.39 92.08
CA THR A 206 -7.73 -44.56 91.61
C THR A 206 -7.93 -44.14 90.17
N LEU A 207 -7.09 -43.23 89.65
CA LEU A 207 -7.04 -42.85 88.23
C LEU A 207 -6.40 -43.92 87.34
N GLY A 208 -5.90 -45.03 87.89
CA GLY A 208 -5.23 -46.07 87.11
C GLY A 208 -4.04 -45.54 86.32
N SER A 209 -3.22 -44.65 86.92
CA SER A 209 -2.09 -44.01 86.20
C SER A 209 -0.96 -44.95 85.77
N ASP A 210 -1.06 -46.26 86.07
CA ASP A 210 -0.22 -47.34 85.52
C ASP A 210 -0.87 -48.09 84.33
N THR A 211 -2.01 -47.62 83.81
CA THR A 211 -2.63 -48.22 82.62
C THR A 211 -1.84 -47.86 81.37
N HIS A 212 -1.49 -48.90 80.60
CA HIS A 212 -0.75 -48.83 79.34
C HIS A 212 -1.27 -47.71 78.42
N PRO A 213 -0.41 -47.05 77.63
CA PRO A 213 -0.85 -46.01 76.69
C PRO A 213 -1.97 -46.52 75.79
N GLN A 214 -3.18 -45.99 75.97
CA GLN A 214 -4.31 -46.29 75.11
C GLN A 214 -4.32 -45.31 73.93
N PHE A 215 -4.69 -45.81 72.76
CA PHE A 215 -4.91 -44.99 71.58
C PHE A 215 -6.37 -45.08 71.16
N ILE A 216 -6.87 -44.01 70.57
CA ILE A 216 -8.22 -43.96 70.00
C ILE A 216 -8.13 -43.77 68.49
N LEU A 217 -8.93 -44.57 67.79
CA LEU A 217 -9.06 -44.65 66.36
C LEU A 217 -10.46 -44.15 66.00
N VAL A 218 -10.55 -43.15 65.12
CA VAL A 218 -11.81 -42.68 64.56
C VAL A 218 -11.75 -42.82 63.05
N GLY A 219 -12.50 -43.78 62.51
CA GLY A 219 -12.68 -43.96 61.07
C GLY A 219 -13.84 -43.08 60.58
N LEU A 220 -13.55 -42.13 59.69
CA LEU A 220 -14.55 -41.28 59.03
C LEU A 220 -14.80 -41.75 57.59
N ASP A 221 -16.06 -41.71 57.15
CA ASP A 221 -16.40 -42.07 55.77
C ASP A 221 -15.91 -40.99 54.78
N MET A 222 -15.23 -41.42 53.70
CA MET A 222 -14.76 -40.53 52.63
C MET A 222 -15.71 -40.46 51.43
N THR A 223 -16.81 -41.22 51.39
CA THR A 223 -17.68 -41.27 50.20
C THR A 223 -18.22 -39.89 49.81
N GLU A 224 -18.71 -39.10 50.78
CA GLU A 224 -19.20 -37.73 50.54
C GLU A 224 -18.07 -36.80 50.08
N LEU A 225 -16.86 -36.97 50.63
CA LEU A 225 -15.67 -36.22 50.24
C LEU A 225 -15.27 -36.52 48.79
N GLU A 226 -15.15 -37.80 48.44
CA GLU A 226 -14.76 -38.23 47.10
C GLU A 226 -15.77 -37.74 46.05
N ASN A 227 -17.06 -37.80 46.36
CA ASN A 227 -18.12 -37.28 45.49
C ASN A 227 -18.04 -35.75 45.33
N THR A 228 -17.74 -35.02 46.40
CA THR A 228 -17.58 -33.57 46.40
C THR A 228 -16.37 -33.16 45.56
N VAL A 229 -15.20 -33.77 45.78
CA VAL A 229 -13.99 -33.57 44.97
C VAL A 229 -14.23 -33.91 43.51
N ARG A 230 -14.97 -35.00 43.22
CA ARG A 230 -15.32 -35.40 41.86
C ARG A 230 -16.18 -34.34 41.16
N ARG A 231 -17.17 -33.77 41.87
CA ARG A 231 -18.04 -32.70 41.36
C ARG A 231 -17.24 -31.45 41.04
N TYR A 232 -16.37 -31.00 41.94
CA TYR A 232 -15.49 -29.85 41.71
C TYR A 232 -14.55 -30.06 40.52
N ARG A 233 -14.00 -31.27 40.36
CA ARG A 233 -13.19 -31.62 39.19
C ARG A 233 -13.97 -31.46 37.89
N TYR A 234 -15.21 -31.96 37.81
CA TYR A 234 -16.04 -31.78 36.61
C TYR A 234 -16.38 -30.31 36.35
N GLN A 235 -16.75 -29.54 37.37
CA GLN A 235 -17.03 -28.11 37.23
C GLN A 235 -15.81 -27.33 36.73
N MET A 236 -14.61 -27.61 37.25
CA MET A 236 -13.38 -26.96 36.79
C MET A 236 -13.03 -27.32 35.35
N ILE A 237 -13.16 -28.59 34.96
CA ILE A 237 -12.92 -29.01 33.56
C ILE A 237 -13.90 -28.29 32.63
N PHE A 238 -15.19 -28.24 33.00
CA PHE A 238 -16.22 -27.59 32.18
C PHE A 238 -15.99 -26.08 32.04
N MET A 239 -15.66 -25.37 33.12
CA MET A 239 -15.33 -23.94 33.05
C MET A 239 -14.07 -23.68 32.22
N SER A 240 -13.03 -24.51 32.37
CA SER A 240 -11.78 -24.39 31.60
C SER A 240 -12.04 -24.57 30.11
N LEU A 241 -12.85 -25.56 29.73
CA LEU A 241 -13.26 -25.79 28.34
C LEU A 241 -14.08 -24.61 27.79
N THR A 242 -15.01 -24.07 28.58
CA THR A 242 -15.83 -22.93 28.18
C THR A 242 -14.98 -21.68 27.92
N LEU A 243 -14.03 -21.37 28.81
CA LEU A 243 -13.10 -20.24 28.64
C LEU A 243 -12.21 -20.41 27.40
N LEU A 244 -11.73 -21.64 27.15
CA LEU A 244 -10.92 -21.96 25.99
C LEU A 244 -11.71 -21.79 24.67
N LEU A 245 -12.98 -22.23 24.63
CA LEU A 245 -13.85 -22.03 23.47
C LEU A 245 -14.14 -20.56 23.19
N ILE A 246 -14.37 -19.75 24.23
CA ILE A 246 -14.55 -18.29 24.08
C ILE A 246 -13.27 -17.65 23.52
N GLY A 247 -12.10 -18.03 24.04
CA GLY A 247 -10.80 -17.54 23.55
C GLY A 247 -10.54 -17.89 22.09
N LEU A 248 -10.80 -19.15 21.70
CA LEU A 248 -10.66 -19.60 20.31
C LEU A 248 -11.68 -18.93 19.38
N GLY A 249 -12.94 -18.79 19.81
CA GLY A 249 -13.97 -18.11 19.04
C GLY A 249 -13.65 -16.65 18.78
N GLY A 250 -13.18 -15.93 19.81
CA GLY A 250 -12.71 -14.56 19.68
C GLY A 250 -11.52 -14.43 18.72
N TRP A 251 -10.59 -15.38 18.76
CA TRP A 251 -9.45 -15.42 17.86
C TRP A 251 -9.82 -15.65 16.40
N ILE A 252 -10.67 -16.65 16.12
CA ILE A 252 -11.14 -16.96 14.76
C ILE A 252 -11.92 -15.77 14.19
N SER A 253 -12.82 -15.18 14.98
CA SER A 253 -13.60 -14.01 14.57
C SER A 253 -12.71 -12.82 14.20
N LEU A 254 -11.68 -12.53 15.00
CA LEU A 254 -10.75 -11.44 14.75
C LEU A 254 -9.87 -11.70 13.51
N MET A 255 -9.40 -12.94 13.32
CA MET A 255 -8.65 -13.34 12.11
C MET A 255 -9.51 -13.21 10.85
N ALA A 256 -10.76 -13.66 10.88
CA ALA A 256 -11.68 -13.54 9.75
C ALA A 256 -11.94 -12.06 9.40
N ALA A 257 -12.18 -11.22 10.42
CA ALA A 257 -12.37 -9.78 10.22
C ALA A 257 -11.13 -9.11 9.61
N GLN A 258 -9.92 -9.43 10.10
CA GLN A 258 -8.67 -8.91 9.54
C GLN A 258 -8.46 -9.38 8.09
N SER A 259 -8.64 -10.68 7.82
CA SER A 259 -8.47 -11.24 6.47
C SER A 259 -9.42 -10.61 5.47
N TYR A 260 -10.69 -10.39 5.85
CA TYR A 260 -11.68 -9.74 4.99
C TYR A 260 -11.26 -8.30 4.63
N SER A 261 -10.80 -7.53 5.62
CA SER A 261 -10.34 -6.16 5.39
C SER A 261 -9.12 -6.09 4.48
N ILE A 262 -8.14 -6.99 4.66
CA ILE A 262 -6.93 -7.05 3.83
C ILE A 262 -7.29 -7.39 2.38
N SER A 263 -8.16 -8.37 2.17
CA SER A 263 -8.60 -8.76 0.81
C SER A 263 -9.34 -7.64 0.09
N GLN A 264 -10.19 -6.88 0.79
CA GLN A 264 -10.88 -5.72 0.24
C GLN A 264 -9.91 -4.59 -0.16
N GLU A 265 -8.94 -4.26 0.70
CA GLU A 265 -7.90 -3.29 0.37
C GLU A 265 -7.05 -3.74 -0.82
N ALA A 266 -6.68 -5.02 -0.89
CA ALA A 266 -5.92 -5.58 -2.00
C ALA A 266 -6.70 -5.48 -3.31
N LEU A 267 -7.99 -5.84 -3.31
CA LEU A 267 -8.85 -5.74 -4.49
C LEU A 267 -8.98 -4.30 -4.96
N ASN A 268 -9.27 -3.37 -4.04
CA ASN A 268 -9.37 -1.94 -4.36
C ASN A 268 -8.06 -1.39 -4.91
N ARG A 269 -6.91 -1.82 -4.36
CA ARG A 269 -5.59 -1.40 -4.85
C ARG A 269 -5.33 -1.91 -6.26
N VAL A 270 -5.63 -3.16 -6.56
CA VAL A 270 -5.47 -3.75 -7.90
C VAL A 270 -6.39 -3.03 -8.89
N GLN A 271 -7.67 -2.83 -8.55
CA GLN A 271 -8.61 -2.11 -9.42
C GLN A 271 -8.18 -0.66 -9.68
N ALA A 272 -7.76 0.07 -8.64
CA ALA A 272 -7.27 1.45 -8.78
C ALA A 272 -6.00 1.52 -9.63
N PHE A 273 -5.06 0.59 -9.42
CA PHE A 273 -3.82 0.51 -10.20
C PHE A 273 -4.11 0.20 -11.68
N THR A 274 -4.95 -0.80 -11.97
CA THR A 274 -5.33 -1.14 -13.34
C THR A 274 -6.08 0.01 -14.03
N GLY A 275 -6.97 0.71 -13.32
CA GLY A 275 -7.64 1.90 -13.85
C GLY A 275 -6.68 3.06 -14.15
N LEU A 276 -5.68 3.27 -13.30
CA LEU A 276 -4.62 4.26 -13.53
C LEU A 276 -3.73 3.90 -14.72
N LEU A 277 -3.37 2.62 -14.89
CA LEU A 277 -2.62 2.17 -16.05
C LEU A 277 -3.41 2.45 -17.34
N ILE A 278 -4.65 1.98 -17.43
CA ILE A 278 -5.50 2.15 -18.61
C ILE A 278 -5.72 3.64 -18.95
N SER A 279 -5.86 4.51 -17.95
CA SER A 279 -6.04 5.96 -18.16
C SER A 279 -4.77 6.75 -18.45
N ARG A 280 -3.57 6.16 -18.29
CA ARG A 280 -2.29 6.83 -18.58
C ARG A 280 -1.58 6.29 -19.80
N LEU A 281 -2.06 5.19 -20.40
CA LEU A 281 -1.49 4.67 -21.64
C LEU A 281 -1.66 5.69 -22.78
N PRO A 282 -0.62 5.92 -23.60
CA PRO A 282 -0.68 6.77 -24.80
C PRO A 282 -1.41 6.08 -25.97
N VAL A 283 -2.29 5.13 -25.65
CA VAL A 283 -3.09 4.35 -26.60
C VAL A 283 -4.56 4.56 -26.22
N GLY A 284 -5.39 4.94 -27.19
CA GLY A 284 -6.83 5.01 -26.99
C GLY A 284 -7.40 3.60 -26.85
N ILE A 285 -8.17 3.35 -25.79
CA ILE A 285 -8.76 2.04 -25.51
C ILE A 285 -10.27 2.20 -25.41
N ILE A 286 -10.99 1.45 -26.25
CA ILE A 286 -12.44 1.32 -26.21
C ILE A 286 -12.75 -0.17 -26.11
N ALA A 287 -13.47 -0.60 -25.08
CA ALA A 287 -13.88 -1.99 -24.93
C ALA A 287 -15.39 -2.13 -24.80
N THR A 288 -15.97 -3.13 -25.45
CA THR A 288 -17.39 -3.51 -25.31
C THR A 288 -17.56 -4.70 -24.38
N ASP A 289 -18.79 -4.91 -23.93
CA ASP A 289 -19.24 -6.18 -23.36
C ASP A 289 -19.68 -7.17 -24.47
N GLN A 290 -20.27 -8.29 -24.04
CA GLN A 290 -20.80 -9.36 -24.89
C GLN A 290 -21.97 -8.90 -25.76
N ASP A 291 -22.73 -7.91 -25.31
CA ASP A 291 -23.89 -7.33 -26.01
C ASP A 291 -23.47 -6.20 -26.95
N GLY A 292 -22.16 -5.93 -27.07
CA GLY A 292 -21.61 -4.88 -27.93
C GLY A 292 -21.71 -3.46 -27.35
N ARG A 293 -22.04 -3.30 -26.06
CA ARG A 293 -22.14 -1.99 -25.40
C ARG A 293 -20.80 -1.55 -24.83
N ILE A 294 -20.47 -0.27 -24.94
CA ILE A 294 -19.17 0.26 -24.50
C ILE A 294 -19.08 0.22 -22.97
N ARG A 295 -18.09 -0.53 -22.45
CA ARG A 295 -17.83 -0.65 -21.01
C ARG A 295 -16.61 0.12 -20.54
N THR A 296 -15.56 0.14 -21.36
CA THR A 296 -14.30 0.84 -21.06
C THR A 296 -14.03 1.88 -22.14
N PHE A 297 -13.66 3.07 -21.68
CA PHE A 297 -13.29 4.18 -22.54
C PHE A 297 -12.27 5.05 -21.79
N ASN A 298 -11.01 5.03 -22.22
CA ASN A 298 -9.95 5.75 -21.51
C ASN A 298 -9.86 7.23 -21.94
N SER A 299 -9.11 8.02 -21.17
CA SER A 299 -8.87 9.45 -21.40
C SER A 299 -8.24 9.72 -22.77
N THR A 300 -7.34 8.85 -23.23
CA THR A 300 -6.68 8.98 -24.54
C THR A 300 -7.70 8.80 -25.67
N ALA A 301 -8.62 7.83 -25.57
CA ALA A 301 -9.72 7.69 -26.51
C ALA A 301 -10.65 8.92 -26.47
N SER A 302 -10.90 9.51 -25.30
CA SER A 302 -11.65 10.78 -25.20
C SER A 302 -11.00 11.91 -25.98
N ALA A 303 -9.69 12.11 -25.83
CA ALA A 303 -8.97 13.16 -26.53
C ALA A 303 -9.00 12.96 -28.06
N MET A 304 -8.74 11.74 -28.52
CA MET A 304 -8.69 11.40 -29.95
C MET A 304 -10.05 11.47 -30.65
N THR A 305 -11.11 11.05 -29.97
CA THR A 305 -12.47 11.01 -30.55
C THR A 305 -13.29 12.28 -30.29
N GLY A 306 -12.86 13.09 -29.31
CA GLY A 306 -13.62 14.22 -28.81
C GLY A 306 -14.91 13.85 -28.06
N ARG A 307 -15.01 12.62 -27.53
CA ARG A 307 -16.15 12.15 -26.75
C ARG A 307 -15.80 11.99 -25.28
N GLU A 308 -16.71 12.35 -24.39
CA GLU A 308 -16.54 12.13 -22.95
C GLU A 308 -16.91 10.71 -22.55
N ALA A 309 -16.15 10.11 -21.64
CA ALA A 309 -16.35 8.73 -21.18
C ALA A 309 -17.76 8.49 -20.60
N GLU A 310 -18.36 9.49 -19.95
CA GLU A 310 -19.73 9.40 -19.41
C GLU A 310 -20.80 9.35 -20.50
N SER A 311 -20.60 10.10 -21.59
CA SER A 311 -21.56 10.18 -22.71
C SER A 311 -21.63 8.91 -23.55
N VAL A 312 -20.55 8.14 -23.60
CA VAL A 312 -20.42 6.92 -24.42
C VAL A 312 -20.66 5.63 -23.63
N ARG A 313 -20.60 5.68 -22.29
CA ARG A 313 -20.72 4.50 -21.45
C ARG A 313 -22.08 3.81 -21.62
N ASN A 314 -22.06 2.49 -21.79
CA ASN A 314 -23.19 1.62 -22.09
C ASN A 314 -23.93 1.94 -23.41
N GLY A 315 -23.43 2.90 -24.19
CA GLY A 315 -23.95 3.23 -25.51
C GLY A 315 -23.53 2.19 -26.55
N GLU A 316 -24.29 2.15 -27.64
CA GLU A 316 -23.94 1.36 -28.83
C GLU A 316 -22.91 2.14 -29.67
N PRO A 317 -21.80 1.51 -30.11
CA PRO A 317 -20.73 2.18 -30.85
C PRO A 317 -21.21 3.02 -32.04
N GLU A 318 -22.19 2.54 -32.81
CA GLU A 318 -22.74 3.25 -33.97
C GLU A 318 -23.48 4.56 -33.63
N ALA A 319 -24.05 4.64 -32.43
CA ALA A 319 -24.80 5.81 -31.99
C ALA A 319 -23.93 6.89 -31.35
N VAL A 320 -22.84 6.48 -30.69
CA VAL A 320 -22.06 7.38 -29.81
C VAL A 320 -20.66 7.72 -30.32
N LEU A 321 -20.08 6.89 -31.20
CA LEU A 321 -18.73 7.11 -31.76
C LEU A 321 -18.79 7.68 -33.18
N PRO A 322 -17.72 8.34 -33.65
CA PRO A 322 -17.56 8.66 -35.06
C PRO A 322 -17.70 7.43 -35.97
N SER A 323 -18.30 7.61 -37.14
CA SER A 323 -18.63 6.52 -38.07
C SER A 323 -17.41 5.68 -38.49
N GLU A 324 -16.25 6.32 -38.55
CA GLU A 324 -14.97 5.72 -38.92
C GLU A 324 -14.47 4.74 -37.85
N ILE A 325 -14.83 4.96 -36.58
CA ILE A 325 -14.48 4.10 -35.44
C ILE A 325 -15.55 3.04 -35.22
N ALA A 326 -16.84 3.44 -35.30
CA ALA A 326 -17.97 2.54 -35.05
C ALA A 326 -17.93 1.27 -35.94
N ARG A 327 -17.46 1.41 -37.19
CA ARG A 327 -17.32 0.28 -38.14
C ARG A 327 -16.43 -0.85 -37.63
N PHE A 328 -15.48 -0.60 -36.73
CA PHE A 328 -14.62 -1.63 -36.16
C PHE A 328 -15.32 -2.51 -35.11
N PHE A 329 -16.51 -2.09 -34.68
CA PHE A 329 -17.40 -2.86 -33.79
C PHE A 329 -18.57 -3.51 -34.54
N ALA A 330 -18.95 -2.95 -35.70
CA ALA A 330 -20.03 -3.47 -36.56
C ALA A 330 -19.65 -4.72 -37.37
N LEU A 331 -18.35 -5.03 -37.49
CA LEU A 331 -17.86 -6.26 -38.13
C LEU A 331 -18.23 -7.47 -37.27
N GLN A 332 -19.45 -7.95 -37.49
CA GLN A 332 -20.05 -9.14 -36.89
C GLN A 332 -19.55 -10.43 -37.53
N ASP A 333 -18.39 -10.39 -38.20
CA ASP A 333 -17.74 -11.60 -38.69
C ASP A 333 -17.10 -12.31 -37.50
N GLN A 334 -17.53 -13.55 -37.30
CA GLN A 334 -16.99 -14.53 -36.36
C GLN A 334 -15.56 -14.96 -36.71
N SER A 335 -14.83 -14.20 -37.52
CA SER A 335 -13.42 -14.45 -37.76
C SER A 335 -12.61 -13.94 -36.57
N ASP A 336 -11.73 -14.79 -36.04
CA ASP A 336 -10.65 -14.43 -35.10
C ASP A 336 -9.63 -13.43 -35.71
N GLU A 337 -9.94 -12.79 -36.84
CA GLU A 337 -9.02 -11.91 -37.54
C GLU A 337 -8.96 -10.54 -36.90
N ILE A 338 -7.73 -10.15 -36.60
CA ILE A 338 -7.36 -8.81 -36.17
C ILE A 338 -7.66 -7.86 -37.33
N THR A 339 -8.70 -7.04 -37.20
CA THR A 339 -8.95 -5.98 -38.17
C THR A 339 -8.10 -4.78 -37.81
N ASP A 340 -7.19 -4.43 -38.70
CA ASP A 340 -6.27 -3.32 -38.52
C ASP A 340 -6.31 -2.35 -39.71
N ARG A 341 -6.54 -1.05 -39.46
CA ARG A 341 -6.54 0.00 -40.49
C ARG A 341 -6.15 1.38 -39.97
N ASP A 342 -5.53 2.14 -40.85
CA ASP A 342 -5.28 3.56 -40.68
C ASP A 342 -6.51 4.42 -41.00
N VAL A 343 -6.81 5.37 -40.13
CA VAL A 343 -7.93 6.31 -40.25
C VAL A 343 -7.46 7.72 -39.89
N VAL A 344 -7.96 8.72 -40.59
CA VAL A 344 -7.75 10.13 -40.21
C VAL A 344 -9.02 10.64 -39.55
N LEU A 345 -8.88 11.12 -38.32
CA LEU A 345 -9.98 11.63 -37.50
C LEU A 345 -9.71 13.05 -37.05
N LYS A 346 -10.79 13.80 -36.86
CA LYS A 346 -10.72 15.16 -36.31
C LYS A 346 -11.10 15.09 -34.83
N GLY A 347 -10.16 15.39 -33.95
CA GLY A 347 -10.34 15.35 -32.50
C GLY A 347 -11.12 16.55 -31.93
N ALA A 348 -11.36 16.55 -30.61
CA ALA A 348 -12.06 17.64 -29.91
C ALA A 348 -11.30 18.97 -29.93
N ASP A 349 -9.98 18.92 -30.00
CA ASP A 349 -9.06 20.05 -30.11
C ASP A 349 -8.99 20.64 -31.52
N ASN A 350 -9.85 20.19 -32.44
CA ASN A 350 -9.86 20.58 -33.85
C ASN A 350 -8.61 20.10 -34.62
N MET A 351 -7.75 19.28 -34.01
CA MET A 351 -6.57 18.68 -34.64
C MET A 351 -6.95 17.45 -35.46
N ARG A 352 -6.16 17.17 -36.52
CA ARG A 352 -6.30 15.95 -37.32
C ARG A 352 -5.33 14.89 -36.81
N TYR A 353 -5.89 13.82 -36.25
CA TYR A 353 -5.15 12.65 -35.81
C TYR A 353 -5.08 11.63 -36.94
N SER A 354 -3.87 11.16 -37.27
CA SER A 354 -3.68 9.96 -38.08
C SER A 354 -3.60 8.77 -37.14
N LEU A 355 -4.68 8.02 -37.03
CA LEU A 355 -4.81 6.92 -36.09
C LEU A 355 -4.65 5.58 -36.80
N HIS A 356 -4.08 4.62 -36.08
CA HIS A 356 -4.03 3.22 -36.46
C HIS A 356 -4.90 2.44 -35.48
N LEU A 357 -5.90 1.73 -36.01
CA LEU A 357 -7.00 1.16 -35.25
C LEU A 357 -6.97 -0.37 -35.35
N SER A 358 -6.81 -1.05 -34.21
CA SER A 358 -6.76 -2.51 -34.13
C SER A 358 -7.89 -3.05 -33.24
N SER A 359 -8.80 -3.84 -33.82
CA SER A 359 -9.96 -4.43 -33.13
C SER A 359 -9.72 -5.92 -32.84
N LEU A 360 -9.80 -6.29 -31.56
CA LEU A 360 -9.50 -7.62 -31.06
C LEU A 360 -10.68 -8.18 -30.24
N PRO A 361 -11.16 -9.41 -30.51
CA PRO A 361 -12.09 -10.08 -29.60
C PRO A 361 -11.37 -10.52 -28.31
N VAL A 362 -12.06 -10.44 -27.18
CA VAL A 362 -11.55 -10.90 -25.89
C VAL A 362 -12.37 -12.08 -25.41
N TYR A 363 -11.70 -13.15 -25.00
CA TYR A 363 -12.31 -14.36 -24.47
C TYR A 363 -11.91 -14.57 -23.01
N ASN A 364 -12.77 -15.24 -22.24
CA ASN A 364 -12.42 -15.65 -20.88
C ASN A 364 -11.61 -16.96 -20.89
N GLN A 365 -11.22 -17.44 -19.70
CA GLN A 365 -10.48 -18.70 -19.52
C GLN A 365 -11.23 -19.96 -20.02
N PHE A 366 -12.53 -19.84 -20.29
CA PHE A 366 -13.39 -20.91 -20.81
C PHE A 366 -13.66 -20.77 -22.33
N SER A 367 -12.95 -19.88 -23.02
CA SER A 367 -13.16 -19.55 -24.44
C SER A 367 -14.53 -18.94 -24.77
N GLU A 368 -15.20 -18.36 -23.78
CA GLU A 368 -16.44 -17.61 -24.02
C GLU A 368 -16.10 -16.17 -24.38
N PHE A 369 -16.74 -15.65 -25.41
CA PHE A 369 -16.60 -14.27 -25.86
C PHE A 369 -17.03 -13.31 -24.75
N MET A 370 -16.18 -12.34 -24.41
CA MET A 370 -16.41 -11.33 -23.36
C MET A 370 -16.70 -9.94 -23.93
N GLY A 371 -16.47 -9.74 -25.23
CA GLY A 371 -16.58 -8.46 -25.92
C GLY A 371 -15.40 -8.20 -26.84
N ARG A 372 -15.29 -6.98 -27.38
CA ARG A 372 -14.17 -6.56 -28.24
C ARG A 372 -13.43 -5.39 -27.62
N VAL A 373 -12.13 -5.31 -27.86
CA VAL A 373 -11.27 -4.18 -27.51
C VAL A 373 -10.73 -3.56 -28.79
N LEU A 374 -10.96 -2.26 -28.96
CA LEU A 374 -10.35 -1.44 -29.99
C LEU A 374 -9.20 -0.64 -29.38
N LEU A 375 -8.03 -0.78 -29.98
CA LEU A 375 -6.82 -0.03 -29.67
C LEU A 375 -6.62 1.05 -30.73
N MET A 376 -6.30 2.27 -30.29
CA MET A 376 -6.10 3.44 -31.14
C MET A 376 -4.70 4.01 -30.91
N TYR A 377 -3.83 3.89 -31.90
CA TYR A 377 -2.46 4.41 -31.86
C TYR A 377 -2.37 5.72 -32.64
N ASP A 378 -1.78 6.75 -32.05
CA ASP A 378 -1.51 8.01 -32.76
C ASP A 378 -0.23 7.90 -33.59
N LEU A 379 -0.38 7.96 -34.91
CA LEU A 379 0.72 7.99 -35.87
C LEU A 379 0.95 9.39 -36.45
N SER A 380 0.33 10.44 -35.91
CA SER A 380 0.39 11.80 -36.47
C SER A 380 1.82 12.33 -36.54
N GLU A 381 2.57 12.23 -35.44
CA GLU A 381 3.96 12.68 -35.39
C GLU A 381 4.87 11.83 -36.30
N LEU A 382 4.65 10.51 -36.30
CA LEU A 382 5.40 9.59 -37.16
C LEU A 382 5.19 9.90 -38.64
N LYS A 383 3.95 10.11 -39.09
CA LYS A 383 3.64 10.51 -40.48
C LYS A 383 4.15 11.91 -40.82
N ARG A 384 4.22 12.83 -39.86
CA ARG A 384 4.83 14.17 -40.05
C ARG A 384 6.32 14.05 -40.33
N LEU A 385 7.03 13.29 -39.51
CA LEU A 385 8.46 13.04 -39.66
C LEU A 385 8.77 12.29 -40.96
N GLU A 386 7.96 11.29 -41.32
CA GLU A 386 8.12 10.56 -42.58
C GLU A 386 8.03 11.49 -43.80
N LYS A 387 7.05 12.41 -43.82
CA LYS A 387 6.94 13.43 -44.88
C LYS A 387 8.14 14.38 -44.92
N GLU A 388 8.66 14.76 -43.76
CA GLU A 388 9.82 15.63 -43.64
C GLU A 388 11.08 14.96 -44.22
N ILE A 389 11.30 13.69 -43.90
CA ILE A 389 12.37 12.87 -44.46
C ILE A 389 12.21 12.72 -45.98
N GLN A 390 11.02 12.36 -46.46
CA GLN A 390 10.77 12.24 -47.91
C GLN A 390 11.03 13.56 -48.66
N ARG A 391 10.68 14.71 -48.05
CA ARG A 391 10.98 16.03 -48.63
C ARG A 391 12.49 16.28 -48.68
N HIS A 392 13.20 15.96 -47.61
CA HIS A 392 14.66 16.09 -47.55
C HIS A 392 15.36 15.20 -48.59
N ASP A 393 14.98 13.94 -48.71
CA ASP A 393 15.57 13.00 -49.67
C ASP A 393 15.35 13.45 -51.13
N ARG A 394 14.15 13.97 -51.45
CA ARG A 394 13.88 14.57 -52.76
C ARG A 394 14.79 15.76 -53.05
N LEU A 395 15.03 16.62 -52.06
CA LEU A 395 15.93 17.77 -52.22
C LEU A 395 17.39 17.34 -52.45
N VAL A 396 17.87 16.34 -51.71
CA VAL A 396 19.22 15.80 -51.88
C VAL A 396 19.39 15.16 -53.26
N ALA A 397 18.40 14.38 -53.71
CA ALA A 397 18.40 13.78 -55.05
C ALA A 397 18.42 14.87 -56.14
N LEU A 398 17.56 15.88 -56.01
CA LEU A 398 17.53 17.03 -56.91
C LEU A 398 18.88 17.76 -56.94
N GLY A 399 19.55 17.96 -55.80
CA GLY A 399 20.84 18.64 -55.74
C GLY A 399 21.96 17.88 -56.45
N LYS A 400 21.99 16.54 -56.32
CA LYS A 400 22.96 15.70 -57.03
C LYS A 400 22.74 15.72 -58.54
N MET A 401 21.48 15.63 -58.99
CA MET A 401 21.15 15.68 -60.42
C MET A 401 21.38 17.07 -61.01
N ALA A 402 20.95 18.13 -60.31
CA ALA A 402 21.12 19.51 -60.73
C ALA A 402 22.60 19.86 -60.92
N ALA A 403 23.51 19.38 -60.04
CA ALA A 403 24.94 19.60 -60.18
C ALA A 403 25.52 19.09 -61.51
N GLY A 404 25.14 17.88 -61.92
CA GLY A 404 25.56 17.31 -63.21
C GLY A 404 24.95 18.07 -64.39
N VAL A 405 23.63 18.27 -64.37
CA VAL A 405 22.91 18.97 -65.45
C VAL A 405 23.38 20.42 -65.59
N ALA A 406 23.63 21.12 -64.49
CA ALA A 406 24.08 22.51 -64.53
C ALA A 406 25.43 22.66 -65.23
N HIS A 407 26.37 21.74 -65.00
CA HIS A 407 27.64 21.76 -65.74
C HIS A 407 27.42 21.48 -67.23
N GLU A 408 26.54 20.55 -67.58
CA GLU A 408 26.24 20.21 -68.98
C GLU A 408 25.47 21.30 -69.72
N VAL A 409 24.62 22.08 -69.04
CA VAL A 409 23.84 23.18 -69.63
C VAL A 409 24.61 24.51 -69.65
N ARG A 410 25.47 24.76 -68.65
CA ARG A 410 26.31 25.98 -68.61
C ARG A 410 27.31 26.01 -69.77
N ASN A 411 27.76 24.85 -70.25
CA ASN A 411 28.67 24.72 -71.39
C ASN A 411 28.07 25.22 -72.73
N PRO A 412 26.91 24.73 -73.21
CA PRO A 412 26.27 25.24 -74.42
C PRO A 412 25.81 26.70 -74.26
N LEU A 413 25.32 27.11 -73.08
CA LEU A 413 24.96 28.51 -72.82
C LEU A 413 26.15 29.46 -72.97
N SER A 414 27.32 29.08 -72.46
CA SER A 414 28.55 29.87 -72.60
C SER A 414 28.96 30.00 -74.07
N SER A 415 28.81 28.93 -74.85
CA SER A 415 29.05 28.95 -76.30
C SER A 415 28.06 29.85 -77.04
N ILE A 416 26.76 29.76 -76.73
CA ILE A 416 25.71 30.61 -77.32
C ILE A 416 25.99 32.07 -77.03
N LYS A 417 26.30 32.41 -75.77
CA LYS A 417 26.71 33.76 -75.37
C LYS A 417 27.91 34.23 -76.17
N GLY A 418 28.96 33.41 -76.27
CA GLY A 418 30.18 33.75 -77.02
C GLY A 418 29.92 34.04 -78.49
N PHE A 419 29.12 33.20 -79.17
CA PHE A 419 28.75 33.43 -80.56
C PHE A 419 27.84 34.65 -80.74
N ALA A 420 26.88 34.86 -79.84
CA ALA A 420 26.00 36.02 -79.88
C ALA A 420 26.78 37.33 -79.68
N THR A 421 27.71 37.38 -78.72
CA THR A 421 28.61 38.54 -78.53
C THR A 421 29.48 38.79 -79.77
N LEU A 422 30.03 37.74 -80.39
CA LEU A 422 30.81 37.85 -81.62
C LEU A 422 29.96 38.36 -82.80
N LEU A 423 28.75 37.85 -82.96
CA LEU A 423 27.79 38.30 -83.97
C LEU A 423 27.43 39.77 -83.78
N GLY A 424 27.07 40.19 -82.56
CA GLY A 424 26.76 41.58 -82.23
C GLY A 424 27.90 42.54 -82.60
N SER A 425 29.15 42.14 -82.35
CA SER A 425 30.34 42.94 -82.70
C SER A 425 30.58 43.13 -84.21
N LYS A 426 29.95 42.30 -85.06
CA LYS A 426 30.05 42.40 -86.53
C LYS A 426 28.96 43.26 -87.16
N PHE A 427 27.89 43.56 -86.42
CA PHE A 427 26.78 44.38 -86.87
C PHE A 427 26.93 45.82 -86.36
N LYS A 428 26.30 46.77 -87.06
CA LYS A 428 26.30 48.19 -86.64
C LYS A 428 25.48 48.34 -85.37
N ASP A 429 25.96 49.13 -84.41
CA ASP A 429 25.18 49.46 -83.21
C ASP A 429 23.80 50.03 -83.60
N GLY A 430 22.75 49.51 -82.98
CA GLY A 430 21.35 49.86 -83.28
C GLY A 430 20.74 49.23 -84.54
N SER A 431 21.45 48.34 -85.23
CA SER A 431 20.84 47.49 -86.27
C SER A 431 19.99 46.39 -85.64
N GLN A 432 18.99 45.92 -86.39
CA GLN A 432 18.09 44.84 -85.95
C GLN A 432 18.87 43.56 -85.60
N GLU A 433 19.94 43.26 -86.34
CA GLU A 433 20.81 42.11 -86.09
C GLU A 433 21.66 42.28 -84.83
N HIS A 434 22.12 43.50 -84.53
CA HIS A 434 22.84 43.82 -83.29
C HIS A 434 21.93 43.71 -82.06
N GLU A 435 20.69 44.22 -82.15
CA GLU A 435 19.69 44.07 -81.08
C GLU A 435 19.33 42.60 -80.85
N ALA A 436 19.12 41.82 -81.91
CA ALA A 436 18.87 40.39 -81.81
C ALA A 436 20.03 39.63 -81.13
N ALA A 437 21.28 39.98 -81.47
CA ALA A 437 22.46 39.40 -80.83
C ALA A 437 22.55 39.76 -79.33
N ASN A 438 22.23 40.99 -78.95
CA ASN A 438 22.19 41.41 -77.54
C ASN A 438 21.09 40.67 -76.77
N LEU A 439 19.91 40.49 -77.37
CA LEU A 439 18.82 39.74 -76.76
C LEU A 439 19.20 38.26 -76.52
N MET A 440 19.92 37.63 -77.46
CA MET A 440 20.47 36.29 -77.25
C MET A 440 21.47 36.21 -76.09
N VAL A 441 22.33 37.22 -75.92
CA VAL A 441 23.25 37.30 -74.78
C VAL A 441 22.48 37.40 -73.46
N GLN A 442 21.46 38.27 -73.41
CA GLN A 442 20.61 38.45 -72.23
C GLN A 442 19.88 37.15 -71.84
N GLU A 443 19.32 36.42 -72.81
CA GLU A 443 18.66 35.14 -72.53
C GLU A 443 19.64 34.06 -72.06
N ALA A 444 20.85 34.03 -72.60
CA ALA A 444 21.88 33.09 -72.15
C ALA A 444 22.31 33.37 -70.70
N GLU A 445 22.47 34.64 -70.33
CA GLU A 445 22.77 35.04 -68.95
C GLU A 445 21.61 34.74 -68.00
N ARG A 446 20.38 35.02 -68.43
CA ARG A 446 19.15 34.70 -67.68
C ARG A 446 19.08 33.22 -67.35
N LEU A 447 19.29 32.34 -68.32
CA LEU A 447 19.29 30.89 -68.09
C LEU A 447 20.43 30.45 -67.16
N ASN A 448 21.62 31.02 -67.28
CA ASN A 448 22.73 30.71 -66.38
C ASN A 448 22.45 31.14 -64.92
N ARG A 449 21.76 32.27 -64.72
CA ARG A 449 21.28 32.70 -63.40
C ARG A 449 20.27 31.70 -62.83
N SER A 450 19.27 31.31 -63.60
CA SER A 450 18.25 30.33 -63.17
C SER A 450 18.85 28.98 -62.76
N ILE A 451 19.84 28.49 -63.51
CA ILE A 451 20.57 27.25 -63.18
C ILE A 451 21.35 27.40 -61.87
N THR A 452 21.98 28.56 -61.67
CA THR A 452 22.76 28.84 -60.45
C THR A 452 21.86 28.95 -59.21
N GLU A 453 20.68 29.56 -59.34
CA GLU A 453 19.66 29.60 -58.29
C GLU A 453 19.15 28.20 -57.93
N LEU A 454 18.88 27.35 -58.93
CA LEU A 454 18.46 25.96 -58.72
C LEU A 454 19.50 25.15 -57.96
N LEU A 455 20.78 25.27 -58.35
CA LEU A 455 21.89 24.60 -57.67
C LEU A 455 22.02 25.02 -56.20
N ASN A 456 21.99 26.33 -55.96
CA ASN A 456 22.12 26.89 -54.62
C ASN A 456 20.95 26.46 -53.72
N TYR A 457 19.75 26.34 -54.28
CA TYR A 457 18.59 25.81 -53.55
C TYR A 457 18.75 24.34 -53.21
N ALA A 458 19.17 23.52 -54.18
CA ALA A 458 19.19 22.07 -54.06
C ALA A 458 20.39 21.52 -53.26
N ARG A 459 21.51 22.27 -53.19
CA ARG A 459 22.70 21.87 -52.42
C ARG A 459 23.16 23.01 -51.50
N PRO A 460 22.59 23.13 -50.29
CA PRO A 460 23.03 24.14 -49.33
C PRO A 460 24.48 23.87 -48.89
N THR A 461 25.34 24.87 -49.02
CA THR A 461 26.71 24.85 -48.51
C THR A 461 26.66 25.08 -47.00
N PRO A 462 27.49 24.38 -46.17
CA PRO A 462 27.56 24.65 -44.75
C PRO A 462 27.90 26.14 -44.48
N LEU A 463 27.16 26.75 -43.54
CA LEU A 463 27.30 28.16 -43.18
C LEU A 463 28.68 28.45 -42.58
N ARG A 464 29.30 29.54 -43.03
CA ARG A 464 30.51 30.11 -42.45
C ARG A 464 30.14 31.33 -41.63
N LYS A 465 29.69 31.09 -40.40
CA LYS A 465 29.24 32.17 -39.51
C LYS A 465 30.44 32.96 -38.97
N GLU A 466 30.38 34.27 -39.11
CA GLU A 466 31.31 35.24 -38.54
C GLU A 466 30.53 36.31 -37.78
N SER A 467 31.20 37.06 -36.90
CA SER A 467 30.59 38.19 -36.20
C SER A 467 30.58 39.39 -37.12
N VAL A 468 29.39 39.88 -37.48
CA VAL A 468 29.25 40.97 -38.46
C VAL A 468 28.32 42.06 -37.96
N ASP A 469 28.65 43.30 -38.33
CA ASP A 469 27.77 44.46 -38.25
C ASP A 469 26.79 44.44 -39.43
N LEU A 470 25.51 44.24 -39.14
CA LEU A 470 24.47 44.21 -40.17
C LEU A 470 24.27 45.54 -40.88
N GLY A 471 24.55 46.67 -40.22
CA GLY A 471 24.45 47.98 -40.83
C GLY A 471 25.38 48.11 -42.03
N GLU A 472 26.61 47.59 -41.90
CA GLU A 472 27.60 47.59 -42.98
C GLU A 472 27.18 46.69 -44.16
N ILE A 473 26.65 45.50 -43.88
CA ILE A 473 26.14 44.57 -44.90
C ILE A 473 25.00 45.22 -45.69
N ILE A 474 24.04 45.83 -45.00
CA ILE A 474 22.85 46.45 -45.61
C ILE A 474 23.24 47.67 -46.46
N ASP A 475 24.13 48.53 -45.96
CA ASP A 475 24.64 49.68 -46.71
C ASP A 475 25.39 49.24 -47.98
N GLN A 476 26.22 48.20 -47.90
CA GLN A 476 26.89 47.62 -49.08
C GLN A 476 25.88 47.04 -50.09
N GLY A 477 24.84 46.35 -49.62
CA GLY A 477 23.79 45.81 -50.47
C GLY A 477 22.96 46.89 -51.18
N LEU A 478 22.61 47.97 -50.48
CA LEU A 478 21.89 49.11 -51.06
C LEU A 478 22.74 49.88 -52.08
N LYS A 479 24.06 49.96 -51.88
CA LYS A 479 24.98 50.52 -52.88
C LYS A 479 25.05 49.65 -54.14
N LEU A 480 24.93 48.33 -54.01
CA LEU A 480 24.98 47.41 -55.15
C LEU A 480 23.79 47.62 -56.11
N ILE A 481 22.60 47.90 -55.56
CA ILE A 481 21.37 48.08 -56.33
C ILE A 481 21.10 49.56 -56.70
N SER A 482 22.00 50.49 -56.39
CA SER A 482 21.73 51.92 -56.54
C SER A 482 21.51 52.34 -58.00
N SER A 483 22.26 51.73 -58.93
CA SER A 483 22.10 51.98 -60.37
C SER A 483 20.72 51.54 -60.86
N ASP A 484 20.28 50.34 -60.48
CA ASP A 484 18.98 49.80 -60.87
C ASP A 484 17.83 50.61 -60.27
N ALA A 485 17.96 51.00 -58.99
CA ALA A 485 17.01 51.87 -58.32
C ALA A 485 16.90 53.25 -59.01
N GLN A 486 18.03 53.83 -59.44
CA GLN A 486 18.05 55.12 -60.14
C GLN A 486 17.37 55.03 -61.52
N VAL A 487 17.61 53.95 -62.28
CA VAL A 487 16.96 53.69 -63.58
C VAL A 487 15.44 53.57 -63.41
N LEU A 488 14.98 52.93 -62.35
CA LEU A 488 13.56 52.72 -62.05
C LEU A 488 12.89 53.90 -61.35
N GLY A 489 13.65 54.94 -60.97
CA GLY A 489 13.16 56.11 -60.23
C GLY A 489 12.78 55.82 -58.77
N VAL A 490 13.40 54.83 -58.14
CA VAL A 490 13.12 54.38 -56.78
C VAL A 490 14.02 55.11 -55.77
N LYS A 491 13.43 55.71 -54.75
CA LYS A 491 14.17 56.28 -53.60
C LYS A 491 14.51 55.17 -52.61
N THR A 492 15.79 55.00 -52.28
CA THR A 492 16.23 54.07 -51.23
C THR A 492 16.49 54.81 -49.92
N SER A 493 16.05 54.25 -48.80
CA SER A 493 16.31 54.80 -47.46
C SER A 493 16.72 53.71 -46.48
N LEU A 494 17.65 54.05 -45.58
CA LEU A 494 18.19 53.15 -44.55
C LEU A 494 17.98 53.78 -43.18
N ASP A 495 17.38 53.02 -42.27
CA ASP A 495 17.04 53.44 -40.91
C ASP A 495 17.55 52.38 -39.92
N VAL A 496 18.68 52.65 -39.27
CA VAL A 496 19.36 51.69 -38.40
C VAL A 496 19.31 52.21 -36.97
N GLU A 497 18.76 51.40 -36.06
CA GLU A 497 18.76 51.70 -34.63
C GLU A 497 20.21 51.87 -34.11
N ALA A 498 20.42 52.83 -33.20
CA ALA A 498 21.72 53.03 -32.59
C ALA A 498 22.09 51.84 -31.67
N ASP A 499 23.38 51.52 -31.57
CA ASP A 499 23.93 50.49 -30.67
C ASP A 499 23.41 49.05 -30.92
N LEU A 500 23.28 48.63 -32.18
CA LEU A 500 22.94 47.25 -32.51
C LEU A 500 24.08 46.27 -32.17
N PRO A 501 23.78 45.10 -31.57
CA PRO A 501 24.78 44.07 -31.31
C PRO A 501 25.24 43.40 -32.61
N ALA A 502 26.52 43.06 -32.69
CA ALA A 502 27.02 42.19 -33.76
C ALA A 502 26.37 40.81 -33.66
N ILE A 503 25.99 40.22 -34.79
CA ILE A 503 25.36 38.90 -34.85
C ILE A 503 26.27 37.88 -35.55
N SER A 504 26.10 36.60 -35.20
CA SER A 504 26.86 35.50 -35.81
C SER A 504 26.13 34.96 -37.03
N VAL A 505 26.54 35.42 -38.21
CA VAL A 505 25.91 35.10 -39.50
C VAL A 505 26.94 34.84 -40.58
N ASP A 506 26.55 34.14 -41.63
CA ASP A 506 27.33 34.02 -42.86
C ASP A 506 27.07 35.26 -43.74
N LYS A 507 28.07 36.14 -43.83
CA LYS A 507 27.98 37.43 -44.52
C LYS A 507 27.52 37.30 -45.97
N ASP A 508 28.07 36.35 -46.71
CA ASP A 508 27.75 36.13 -48.13
C ASP A 508 26.30 35.67 -48.29
N LYS A 509 25.84 34.79 -47.40
CA LYS A 509 24.47 34.28 -47.42
C LYS A 509 23.44 35.33 -47.00
N ILE A 510 23.74 36.16 -46.01
CA ILE A 510 22.85 37.27 -45.65
C ILE A 510 22.80 38.32 -46.77
N ASN A 511 23.93 38.65 -47.39
CA ASN A 511 23.96 39.51 -48.58
C ASN A 511 23.07 38.96 -49.70
N GLN A 512 23.10 37.64 -49.92
CA GLN A 512 22.24 36.98 -50.90
C GLN A 512 20.75 37.10 -50.55
N VAL A 513 20.38 36.95 -49.28
CA VAL A 513 19.00 37.17 -48.80
C VAL A 513 18.57 38.60 -49.10
N LEU A 514 19.35 39.58 -48.65
CA LEU A 514 19.04 41.01 -48.79
C LEU A 514 18.92 41.40 -50.26
N LEU A 515 19.84 40.95 -51.12
CA LEU A 515 19.81 41.24 -52.55
C LEU A 515 18.53 40.68 -53.21
N ASN A 516 18.13 39.45 -52.85
CA ASN A 516 16.88 38.87 -53.34
C ASN A 516 15.65 39.69 -52.91
N LEU A 517 15.64 40.21 -51.67
CA LEU A 517 14.55 41.05 -51.18
C LEU A 517 14.54 42.41 -51.88
N TYR A 518 15.70 43.05 -52.07
CA TYR A 518 15.82 44.34 -52.74
C TYR A 518 15.39 44.27 -54.21
N LEU A 519 15.90 43.27 -54.95
CA LEU A 519 15.53 43.07 -56.35
C LEU A 519 14.03 42.75 -56.49
N ASN A 520 13.47 41.95 -55.58
CA ASN A 520 12.03 41.69 -55.58
C ASN A 520 11.20 42.95 -55.36
N GLY A 521 11.62 43.82 -54.44
CA GLY A 521 10.99 45.12 -54.19
C GLY A 521 11.08 46.07 -55.39
N LEU A 522 12.27 46.20 -56.00
CA LEU A 522 12.47 47.02 -57.21
C LEU A 522 11.57 46.57 -58.36
N GLN A 523 11.54 45.27 -58.65
CA GLN A 523 10.69 44.71 -59.69
C GLN A 523 9.19 44.90 -59.40
N ALA A 524 8.77 44.83 -58.14
CA ALA A 524 7.38 45.09 -57.77
C ALA A 524 6.96 46.56 -58.00
N MET A 525 7.93 47.47 -58.16
CA MET A 525 7.73 48.89 -58.42
C MET A 525 7.96 49.29 -59.89
N GLU A 526 8.32 48.36 -60.78
CA GLU A 526 8.69 48.65 -62.17
C GLU A 526 7.58 49.42 -62.90
N HIS A 527 6.33 48.96 -62.77
CA HIS A 527 5.14 49.58 -63.38
C HIS A 527 4.28 50.40 -62.40
N SER A 528 4.78 50.69 -61.20
CA SER A 528 4.03 51.49 -60.21
C SER A 528 3.96 52.97 -60.62
N THR A 529 2.77 53.56 -60.50
CA THR A 529 2.51 55.00 -60.77
C THR A 529 2.59 55.87 -59.51
N SER A 530 2.80 55.26 -58.34
CA SER A 530 2.90 55.93 -57.04
C SER A 530 4.35 56.36 -56.74
N GLU A 531 4.57 57.12 -55.66
CA GLU A 531 5.94 57.32 -55.16
C GLU A 531 6.61 55.98 -54.87
N LYS A 532 7.77 55.75 -55.50
CA LYS A 532 8.54 54.53 -55.40
C LYS A 532 9.59 54.67 -54.30
N GLU A 533 9.40 53.97 -53.19
CA GLU A 533 10.35 53.96 -52.08
C GLU A 533 10.66 52.52 -51.66
N LEU A 534 11.95 52.23 -51.49
CA LEU A 534 12.45 51.04 -50.81
C LEU A 534 13.10 51.46 -49.50
N LYS A 535 12.41 51.22 -48.38
CA LYS A 535 12.92 51.52 -47.03
C LYS A 535 13.44 50.24 -46.38
N VAL A 536 14.65 50.29 -45.84
CA VAL A 536 15.22 49.23 -45.01
C VAL A 536 15.34 49.74 -43.58
N SER A 537 14.70 49.07 -42.62
CA SER A 537 14.84 49.38 -41.19
C SER A 537 15.43 48.21 -40.42
N VAL A 538 16.32 48.51 -39.47
CA VAL A 538 16.96 47.52 -38.61
C VAL A 538 16.77 47.92 -37.16
N HIS A 539 16.13 47.05 -36.38
CA HIS A 539 15.86 47.30 -34.97
C HIS A 539 15.92 46.03 -34.13
N ARG A 540 16.03 46.19 -32.82
CA ARG A 540 16.08 45.08 -31.86
C ARG A 540 14.69 44.77 -31.31
N ASP A 541 14.29 43.51 -31.38
CA ASP A 541 13.18 42.98 -30.59
C ASP A 541 13.72 42.48 -29.25
N VAL A 542 13.72 43.39 -28.26
CA VAL A 542 14.29 43.16 -26.92
C VAL A 542 13.52 42.06 -26.16
N GLN A 543 12.22 41.88 -26.40
CA GLN A 543 11.42 40.89 -25.70
C GLN A 543 11.60 39.48 -26.26
N ALA A 544 11.83 39.37 -27.58
CA ALA A 544 11.96 38.09 -28.25
C ALA A 544 13.43 37.63 -28.43
N GLY A 545 14.43 38.50 -28.20
CA GLY A 545 15.84 38.16 -28.37
C GLY A 545 16.28 38.08 -29.84
N PHE A 546 15.61 38.82 -30.72
CA PHE A 546 15.89 38.85 -32.15
C PHE A 546 16.31 40.24 -32.61
N LEU A 547 17.11 40.28 -33.66
CA LEU A 547 17.35 41.46 -34.47
C LEU A 547 16.47 41.35 -35.72
N VAL A 548 15.74 42.41 -36.01
CA VAL A 548 14.73 42.47 -37.08
C VAL A 548 15.23 43.37 -38.19
N ILE A 549 15.30 42.83 -39.41
CA ILE A 549 15.55 43.58 -40.63
C ILE A 549 14.24 43.65 -41.41
N GLU A 550 13.72 44.84 -41.63
CA GLU A 550 12.50 45.05 -42.41
C GLU A 550 12.84 45.70 -43.75
N VAL A 551 12.42 45.05 -44.83
CA VAL A 551 12.54 45.58 -46.19
C VAL A 551 11.12 45.91 -46.66
N LYS A 552 10.84 47.20 -46.85
CA LYS A 552 9.53 47.71 -47.24
C LYS A 552 9.60 48.37 -48.62
N ASP A 553 8.76 47.91 -49.53
CA ASP A 553 8.53 48.52 -50.85
C ASP A 553 7.14 49.17 -50.94
N THR A 554 6.96 50.07 -51.90
CA THR A 554 5.67 50.66 -52.31
C THR A 554 5.18 50.11 -53.65
N GLY A 555 5.48 48.85 -53.94
CA GLY A 555 5.14 48.16 -55.18
C GLY A 555 3.69 47.66 -55.26
N SER A 556 3.43 46.75 -56.19
CA SER A 556 2.10 46.18 -56.44
C SER A 556 1.50 45.37 -55.27
N GLY A 557 2.32 44.98 -54.29
CA GLY A 557 1.90 44.09 -53.21
C GLY A 557 1.65 42.65 -53.67
N ILE A 558 1.16 41.81 -52.75
CA ILE A 558 0.88 40.38 -52.94
C ILE A 558 -0.60 40.14 -52.62
N LEU A 559 -1.27 39.33 -53.45
CA LEU A 559 -2.65 38.90 -53.22
C LEU A 559 -2.76 38.04 -51.94
N PRO A 560 -3.83 38.18 -51.13
CA PRO A 560 -4.01 37.40 -49.91
C PRO A 560 -3.96 35.87 -50.10
N GLU A 561 -4.40 35.39 -51.26
CA GLU A 561 -4.41 33.96 -51.63
C GLU A 561 -3.04 33.40 -52.03
N ASP A 562 -2.07 34.29 -52.29
CA ASP A 562 -0.72 33.95 -52.73
C ASP A 562 0.31 34.08 -51.60
N LEU A 563 -0.04 34.79 -50.53
CA LEU A 563 0.79 35.00 -49.33
C LEU A 563 1.27 33.68 -48.69
N ASP A 564 0.44 32.64 -48.69
CA ASP A 564 0.81 31.32 -48.17
C ASP A 564 1.72 30.52 -49.11
N LYS A 565 1.81 30.92 -50.38
CA LYS A 565 2.56 30.22 -51.45
C LYS A 565 3.85 30.93 -51.84
N VAL A 566 4.10 32.17 -51.41
CA VAL A 566 5.29 32.94 -51.84
C VAL A 566 6.62 32.29 -51.47
N LEU A 567 6.61 31.39 -50.48
CA LEU A 567 7.77 30.61 -50.05
C LEU A 567 7.90 29.25 -50.76
N ASP A 568 6.89 28.84 -51.53
CA ASP A 568 6.93 27.60 -52.28
C ASP A 568 7.90 27.74 -53.47
N PRO A 569 8.81 26.78 -53.67
CA PRO A 569 9.72 26.81 -54.82
C PRO A 569 8.96 26.85 -56.14
N TYR A 570 9.45 27.64 -57.10
CA TYR A 570 8.85 27.87 -58.42
C TYR A 570 7.53 28.65 -58.42
N PHE A 571 7.02 29.04 -57.26
CA PHE A 571 5.88 29.95 -57.20
C PHE A 571 6.33 31.37 -57.60
N THR A 572 5.72 31.91 -58.66
CA THR A 572 5.92 33.30 -59.07
C THR A 572 4.71 33.80 -59.83
N THR A 573 4.39 35.08 -59.66
CA THR A 573 3.38 35.80 -60.43
C THR A 573 4.00 36.64 -61.54
N LYS A 574 5.35 36.65 -61.64
CA LYS A 574 6.11 37.44 -62.61
C LYS A 574 6.47 36.59 -63.84
N PRO A 575 6.27 37.09 -65.08
CA PRO A 575 6.56 36.34 -66.30
C PRO A 575 8.05 35.92 -66.43
N ASP A 576 8.97 36.74 -65.92
CA ASP A 576 10.41 36.46 -65.98
C ASP A 576 11.01 35.85 -64.72
N GLY A 577 10.19 35.61 -63.68
CA GLY A 577 10.63 35.11 -62.38
C GLY A 577 10.92 33.60 -62.39
N THR A 578 11.94 33.18 -61.64
CA THR A 578 12.26 31.75 -61.43
C THR A 578 11.46 31.13 -60.28
N GLY A 579 10.90 31.95 -59.39
CA GLY A 579 10.23 31.51 -58.17
C GLY A 579 11.15 30.87 -57.13
N LEU A 580 12.48 30.97 -57.28
CA LEU A 580 13.44 30.34 -56.37
C LEU A 580 14.06 31.32 -55.36
N GLY A 581 14.09 32.62 -55.65
CA GLY A 581 14.80 33.61 -54.83
C GLY A 581 14.27 33.72 -53.40
N LEU A 582 12.95 33.75 -53.21
CA LEU A 582 12.33 33.89 -51.90
C LEU A 582 12.38 32.57 -51.09
N ALA A 583 12.21 31.44 -51.76
CA ALA A 583 12.39 30.11 -51.17
C ALA A 583 13.84 29.89 -50.68
N LEU A 584 14.83 30.39 -51.43
CA LEU A 584 16.23 30.37 -51.02
C LEU A 584 16.49 31.31 -49.84
N ALA A 585 15.91 32.52 -49.86
CA ALA A 585 16.04 33.45 -48.74
C ALA A 585 15.50 32.85 -47.44
N TYR A 586 14.32 32.23 -47.48
CA TYR A 586 13.72 31.53 -46.34
C TYR A 586 14.63 30.42 -45.82
N LYS A 587 15.15 29.58 -46.72
CA LYS A 587 16.06 28.49 -46.36
C LYS A 587 17.34 28.98 -45.67
N ILE A 588 17.96 30.04 -46.21
CA ILE A 588 19.16 30.63 -45.61
C ILE A 588 18.87 31.14 -44.19
N ILE A 589 17.74 31.82 -44.00
CA ILE A 589 17.36 32.36 -42.68
C ILE A 589 17.01 31.22 -41.69
N ASP A 590 16.36 30.16 -42.15
CA ASP A 590 16.09 28.97 -41.34
C ASP A 590 17.38 28.24 -40.89
N GLU A 591 18.38 28.14 -41.78
CA GLU A 591 19.72 27.62 -41.43
C GLU A 591 20.44 28.50 -40.39
N HIS A 592 20.12 29.80 -40.36
CA HIS A 592 20.57 30.73 -39.32
C HIS A 592 19.72 30.69 -38.04
N LYS A 593 18.72 29.80 -37.95
CA LYS A 593 17.75 29.73 -36.84
C LYS A 593 16.90 30.99 -36.69
N GLY A 594 16.70 31.70 -37.80
CA GLY A 594 15.83 32.86 -37.91
C GLY A 594 14.46 32.53 -38.48
N SER A 595 13.67 33.56 -38.78
CA SER A 595 12.40 33.42 -39.51
C SER A 595 12.15 34.61 -40.44
N ILE A 596 11.29 34.44 -41.45
CA ILE A 596 10.85 35.52 -42.35
C ILE A 596 9.33 35.65 -42.23
N ARG A 597 8.83 36.89 -42.15
CA ARG A 597 7.39 37.21 -42.19
C ARG A 597 7.09 38.20 -43.30
N PHE A 598 5.90 38.08 -43.87
CA PHE A 598 5.40 38.96 -44.91
C PHE A 598 4.17 39.71 -44.39
N SER A 599 4.16 41.03 -44.60
CA SER A 599 2.98 41.87 -44.46
C SER A 599 2.79 42.61 -45.78
N SER A 600 1.76 42.24 -46.53
CA SER A 600 1.51 42.82 -47.85
C SER A 600 0.03 43.13 -48.02
N SER A 601 -0.26 44.13 -48.85
CA SER A 601 -1.61 44.41 -49.31
C SER A 601 -1.54 44.83 -50.77
N GLU A 602 -2.42 44.28 -51.59
CA GLU A 602 -2.50 44.60 -53.00
C GLU A 602 -2.58 46.12 -53.21
N GLY A 603 -1.73 46.65 -54.10
CA GLY A 603 -1.62 48.07 -54.42
C GLY A 603 -0.99 48.97 -53.36
N LYS A 604 -0.54 48.43 -52.21
CA LYS A 604 0.08 49.20 -51.11
C LYS A 604 1.54 48.82 -50.82
N GLY A 605 2.09 47.84 -51.54
CA GLY A 605 3.45 47.34 -51.36
C GLY A 605 3.57 46.17 -50.38
N THR A 606 4.80 45.74 -50.16
CA THR A 606 5.14 44.61 -49.28
C THR A 606 6.17 45.01 -48.24
N THR A 607 6.00 44.51 -47.01
CA THR A 607 7.01 44.54 -45.95
C THR A 607 7.46 43.11 -45.66
N VAL A 608 8.75 42.85 -45.80
CA VAL A 608 9.38 41.58 -45.46
C VAL A 608 10.21 41.79 -44.20
N SER A 609 9.83 41.14 -43.10
CA SER A 609 10.54 41.21 -41.82
C SER A 609 11.36 39.93 -41.61
N VAL A 610 12.68 40.06 -41.51
CA VAL A 610 13.64 38.98 -41.28
C VAL A 610 14.10 39.03 -39.83
N PHE A 611 13.91 37.94 -39.10
CA PHE A 611 14.27 37.81 -37.68
C PHE A 611 15.52 36.96 -37.57
N LEU A 612 16.58 37.49 -36.97
CA LEU A 612 17.84 36.79 -36.71
C LEU A 612 18.11 36.74 -35.20
N PRO A 613 18.49 35.58 -34.63
CA PRO A 613 18.71 35.46 -33.19
C PRO A 613 19.94 36.27 -32.76
N ILE A 614 19.79 37.00 -31.64
CA ILE A 614 20.90 37.66 -30.95
C ILE A 614 21.55 36.62 -30.03
N LEU A 615 22.88 36.54 -30.03
CA LEU A 615 23.63 35.61 -29.18
C LEU A 615 23.50 35.93 -27.69
#